data_AF-A0AAN8PGZ0-F1
#
_entry.id   AF-A0AAN8PGZ0-F1
#
_cell.length_a   1.000
_cell.length_b   1.000
_cell.length_c   1.000
_cell.angle_alpha   90.00
_cell.angle_beta   90.00
_cell.angle_gamma   90.00
#
_symmetry.space_group_name_H-M   'P 1'
#
loop_
_entity.id
_entity.type
_entity.pdbx_description
1 polymer ?
#
loop_
_entity_poly.entity_id
_entity_poly.type
_entity_poly.pdbx_seq_one_letter_code
_entity_poly.pdbx_strand_id
1 'polypeptide(L)'
;MDLLEPYEDYHSPRVKRSNRHIRECQEVKYGNVTHSKIKVNPDTNISYPFVEVKHMVKEIGQYYFKHPVTIRYQRVDYPLNTLSVLEPLEAETCRPGYSNRTTVSETSTRANCVVAVNGGFFNTTTGACLGNIVSDSMLVQDAGGIQNVHFGITEDGYIYTGYLSELDLVTQQFKQLIGGVIWLIRDGEVYIDQSKNYECSEVQETGTLDRFITVQSARSAVGHDKDGRVILVQIDGETNVRGVTLYEFADILLDLGVVNAINLDGGGSTTTVINNTLVNYPSDKCVNSTFNCEREITTILCVHEPHCQVKDCNNHGVCILGTCNCSKYWTGTDCNTLSCPDDCNQHGHCSSDGCVCYDGYYGYNCSTPCTIGYYGYNCSEQCYCLHDGYCDSISGRCNCSPGYTGKFCETECAFGYYGNNCKEVCTCDNGCFCHPVTGSCNLSTLSSDLQQASSCFVEAEIKSHHLIYSQSDQYGICVSSVISMSVIAALSIILNISLICLHFISKKRHKAETKQAVKKTIKKIINAKSTDNETDSELEEEADEETMLFSKNKKPKR
;
A
#
# COMPACT_ATOMS: atom_id res chain seq x y z
N MET A 1 4.06 -29.46 25.85
CA MET A 1 3.09 -28.52 25.30
C MET A 1 1.80 -28.68 26.08
N ASP A 2 1.17 -27.58 26.43
CA ASP A 2 -0.12 -27.50 27.11
C ASP A 2 -1.25 -27.58 26.05
N LEU A 3 -1.57 -28.79 25.62
CA LEU A 3 -2.60 -29.05 24.61
C LEU A 3 -3.96 -29.23 25.27
N LEU A 4 -4.95 -28.51 24.76
CA LEU A 4 -6.34 -28.55 25.21
C LEU A 4 -7.25 -28.85 24.01
N GLU A 5 -7.40 -30.13 23.71
CA GLU A 5 -8.10 -30.58 22.50
C GLU A 5 -9.53 -31.05 22.84
N PRO A 6 -10.56 -30.57 22.12
CA PRO A 6 -11.93 -31.04 22.31
C PRO A 6 -12.20 -32.46 21.77
N TYR A 7 -11.35 -32.94 20.85
CA TYR A 7 -11.52 -34.20 20.14
C TYR A 7 -10.19 -34.97 20.04
N GLU A 8 -10.16 -36.26 20.35
CA GLU A 8 -8.91 -37.07 20.48
C GLU A 8 -8.29 -37.55 19.16
N ASP A 9 -9.02 -37.60 18.04
CA ASP A 9 -8.41 -37.98 16.75
C ASP A 9 -9.31 -37.64 15.53
N TYR A 10 -8.74 -37.08 14.46
CA TYR A 10 -9.48 -36.68 13.24
C TYR A 10 -9.70 -37.84 12.24
N HIS A 11 -9.22 -39.06 12.57
CA HIS A 11 -9.22 -40.21 11.66
C HIS A 11 -10.55 -40.99 11.57
N SER A 12 -11.54 -40.68 12.41
CA SER A 12 -12.90 -41.19 12.24
C SER A 12 -13.78 -40.18 11.51
N PRO A 13 -14.59 -40.59 10.51
CA PRO A 13 -15.55 -39.70 9.87
C PRO A 13 -16.52 -39.19 10.94
N ARG A 14 -16.37 -37.92 11.34
CA ARG A 14 -17.37 -37.29 12.21
C ARG A 14 -18.71 -37.44 11.51
N VAL A 15 -19.69 -38.01 12.20
CA VAL A 15 -21.07 -37.99 11.73
C VAL A 15 -21.44 -36.52 11.60
N LYS A 16 -21.49 -36.03 10.36
CA LYS A 16 -21.85 -34.64 10.06
C LYS A 16 -23.29 -34.43 10.51
N ARG A 17 -23.48 -33.91 11.72
CA ARG A 17 -24.79 -33.42 12.15
C ARG A 17 -25.07 -32.18 11.33
N SER A 18 -26.08 -32.25 10.48
CA SER A 18 -26.49 -31.11 9.67
C SER A 18 -27.03 -29.99 10.55
N ASN A 19 -26.98 -28.74 10.07
CA ASN A 19 -27.62 -27.61 10.77
C ASN A 19 -29.12 -27.89 11.05
N ARG A 20 -29.78 -28.66 10.17
CA ARG A 20 -31.15 -29.14 10.37
C ARG A 20 -31.33 -29.94 11.67
N HIS A 21 -30.37 -30.79 12.02
CA HIS A 21 -30.42 -31.56 13.27
C HIS A 21 -30.36 -30.62 14.48
N ILE A 22 -29.47 -29.63 14.47
CA ILE A 22 -29.37 -28.62 15.54
C ILE A 22 -30.71 -27.87 15.69
N ARG A 23 -31.31 -27.46 14.56
CA ARG A 23 -32.61 -26.79 14.55
C ARG A 23 -33.73 -27.65 15.12
N GLU A 24 -33.73 -28.96 14.89
CA GLU A 24 -34.76 -29.88 15.38
C GLU A 24 -34.55 -30.26 16.86
N CYS A 25 -33.32 -30.20 17.36
CA CYS A 25 -32.95 -30.56 18.73
C CYS A 25 -32.76 -29.37 19.67
N GLN A 26 -32.88 -28.13 19.18
CA GLN A 26 -32.79 -26.95 20.03
C GLN A 26 -34.05 -26.70 20.86
N GLU A 27 -33.89 -25.90 21.91
CA GLU A 27 -35.00 -25.51 22.76
C GLU A 27 -36.05 -24.74 21.96
N VAL A 28 -37.33 -25.05 22.23
CA VAL A 28 -38.49 -24.51 21.48
C VAL A 28 -38.52 -22.98 21.48
N LYS A 29 -37.99 -22.33 22.52
CA LYS A 29 -37.94 -20.86 22.63
C LYS A 29 -37.18 -20.18 21.47
N TYR A 30 -36.26 -20.88 20.82
CA TYR A 30 -35.47 -20.37 19.70
C TYR A 30 -36.09 -20.68 18.32
N GLY A 31 -37.19 -21.44 18.28
CA GLY A 31 -37.88 -21.81 17.07
C GLY A 31 -36.97 -22.47 16.04
N ASN A 32 -36.90 -21.90 14.84
CA ASN A 32 -36.13 -22.43 13.72
C ASN A 32 -34.77 -21.75 13.52
N VAL A 33 -34.40 -20.81 14.39
CA VAL A 33 -33.17 -20.01 14.24
C VAL A 33 -32.09 -20.56 15.15
N THR A 34 -30.96 -20.96 14.56
CA THR A 34 -29.83 -21.62 15.23
C THR A 34 -28.67 -20.66 15.54
N HIS A 35 -28.89 -19.36 15.34
CA HIS A 35 -27.96 -18.27 15.64
C HIS A 35 -28.70 -17.08 16.27
N SER A 36 -27.97 -16.20 16.94
CA SER A 36 -28.42 -14.87 17.37
C SER A 36 -27.76 -13.82 16.47
N LYS A 37 -28.42 -12.67 16.30
CA LYS A 37 -27.84 -11.54 15.57
C LYS A 37 -28.19 -10.20 16.19
N ILE A 38 -27.24 -9.27 16.15
CA ILE A 38 -27.40 -7.90 16.62
C ILE A 38 -26.78 -6.93 15.63
N LYS A 39 -27.36 -5.74 15.48
CA LYS A 39 -26.77 -4.68 14.66
C LYS A 39 -25.65 -4.00 15.46
N VAL A 40 -24.48 -3.83 14.86
CA VAL A 40 -23.43 -2.97 15.40
C VAL A 40 -23.94 -1.52 15.42
N ASN A 41 -23.58 -0.73 16.43
CA ASN A 41 -23.92 0.69 16.47
C ASN A 41 -23.45 1.37 15.16
N PRO A 42 -24.35 2.02 14.40
CA PRO A 42 -24.02 2.61 13.11
C PRO A 42 -23.19 3.89 13.20
N ASP A 43 -22.76 4.32 14.39
CA ASP A 43 -21.99 5.55 14.56
C ASP A 43 -20.69 5.47 13.73
N THR A 44 -20.67 6.23 12.62
CA THR A 44 -19.60 6.22 11.63
C THR A 44 -18.42 7.10 12.04
N ASN A 45 -18.61 7.95 13.05
CA ASN A 45 -17.56 8.81 13.58
C ASN A 45 -16.73 8.06 14.62
N ILE A 46 -15.86 7.18 14.11
CA ILE A 46 -14.87 6.48 14.91
C ILE A 46 -13.99 7.52 15.60
N SER A 47 -13.82 7.40 16.91
CA SER A 47 -12.98 8.29 17.72
C SER A 47 -12.09 7.49 18.66
N TYR A 48 -10.94 8.03 19.03
CA TYR A 48 -10.12 7.41 20.07
C TYR A 48 -10.73 7.61 21.48
N PRO A 49 -10.57 6.62 22.38
CA PRO A 49 -10.13 5.26 22.09
C PRO A 49 -11.26 4.44 21.44
N PHE A 50 -10.96 3.66 20.38
CA PHE A 50 -11.93 2.73 19.77
C PHE A 50 -11.85 1.31 20.35
N VAL A 51 -10.88 1.08 21.25
CA VAL A 51 -10.74 -0.15 22.03
C VAL A 51 -10.42 0.20 23.49
N GLU A 52 -11.19 -0.35 24.42
CA GLU A 52 -10.93 -0.27 25.87
C GLU A 52 -10.28 -1.58 26.33
N VAL A 53 -9.14 -1.50 27.02
CA VAL A 53 -8.45 -2.66 27.58
C VAL A 53 -8.49 -2.60 29.10
N LYS A 54 -8.87 -3.72 29.73
CA LYS A 54 -8.83 -3.91 31.19
C LYS A 54 -8.07 -5.18 31.55
N HIS A 55 -7.27 -5.07 32.60
CA HIS A 55 -6.54 -6.17 33.22
C HIS A 55 -7.08 -6.34 34.64
N MET A 56 -7.66 -7.49 34.93
CA MET A 56 -8.33 -7.75 36.20
C MET A 56 -7.80 -9.04 36.81
N VAL A 57 -7.86 -9.13 38.14
CA VAL A 57 -7.66 -10.38 38.88
C VAL A 57 -8.91 -10.60 39.71
N LYS A 58 -9.53 -11.76 39.57
CA LYS A 58 -10.76 -12.11 40.29
C LYS A 58 -10.57 -13.44 41.00
N GLU A 59 -11.06 -13.55 42.24
CA GLU A 59 -11.16 -14.86 42.89
C GLU A 59 -12.43 -15.57 42.43
N ILE A 60 -12.27 -16.79 41.94
CA ILE A 60 -13.34 -17.63 41.38
C ILE A 60 -13.36 -18.95 42.15
N GLY A 61 -14.54 -19.55 42.26
CA GLY A 61 -14.78 -20.77 43.02
C GLY A 61 -15.63 -20.54 44.28
N GLN A 62 -15.96 -21.63 44.96
CA GLN A 62 -16.86 -21.61 46.12
C GLN A 62 -16.09 -21.75 47.44
N TYR A 63 -16.46 -20.91 48.42
CA TYR A 63 -15.99 -20.94 49.82
C TYR A 63 -14.47 -21.17 49.99
N TYR A 64 -14.07 -22.43 50.15
CA TYR A 64 -12.72 -22.87 50.47
C TYR A 64 -11.84 -23.17 49.24
N PHE A 65 -12.42 -23.26 48.05
CA PHE A 65 -11.72 -23.59 46.80
C PHE A 65 -11.57 -22.39 45.87
N LYS A 66 -11.54 -21.18 46.45
CA LYS A 66 -11.32 -19.97 45.66
C LYS A 66 -9.89 -19.94 45.14
N HIS A 67 -9.73 -19.57 43.88
CA HIS A 67 -8.43 -19.33 43.27
C HIS A 67 -8.45 -18.03 42.46
N PRO A 68 -7.33 -17.28 42.43
CA PRO A 68 -7.23 -16.08 41.62
C PRO A 68 -7.12 -16.44 40.14
N VAL A 69 -7.78 -15.64 39.31
CA VAL A 69 -7.76 -15.77 37.85
C VAL A 69 -7.46 -14.41 37.25
N THR A 70 -6.47 -14.37 36.36
CA THR A 70 -6.12 -13.16 35.61
C THR A 70 -6.99 -13.08 34.36
N ILE A 71 -7.76 -12.00 34.25
CA ILE A 71 -8.69 -11.72 33.17
C ILE A 71 -8.11 -10.57 32.33
N ARG A 72 -7.97 -10.81 31.03
CA ARG A 72 -7.68 -9.81 30.01
C ARG A 72 -8.98 -9.53 29.26
N TYR A 73 -9.50 -8.32 29.36
CA TYR A 73 -10.76 -7.90 28.74
C TYR A 73 -10.48 -6.79 27.75
N GLN A 74 -11.01 -6.90 26.52
CA GLN A 74 -10.95 -5.86 25.53
C GLN A 74 -12.34 -5.62 24.92
N ARG A 75 -12.81 -4.37 24.97
CA ARG A 75 -14.06 -3.94 24.33
C ARG A 75 -13.74 -3.13 23.08
N VAL A 76 -14.23 -3.59 21.94
CA VAL A 76 -14.08 -2.94 20.64
C VAL A 76 -15.37 -2.20 20.30
N ASP A 77 -15.29 -0.87 20.22
CA ASP A 77 -16.47 -0.01 20.08
C ASP A 77 -16.99 0.06 18.63
N TYR A 78 -16.10 -0.09 17.63
CA TYR A 78 -16.42 0.04 16.18
C TYR A 78 -16.02 -1.19 15.34
N PRO A 79 -16.46 -2.41 15.71
CA PRO A 79 -15.89 -3.66 15.24
C PRO A 79 -16.00 -3.89 13.73
N LEU A 80 -16.97 -3.27 13.03
CA LEU A 80 -17.10 -3.42 11.57
C LEU A 80 -15.86 -2.93 10.79
N ASN A 81 -15.19 -1.90 11.30
CA ASN A 81 -14.05 -1.26 10.62
C ASN A 81 -12.72 -1.42 11.36
N THR A 82 -12.76 -1.93 12.60
CA THR A 82 -11.58 -2.01 13.46
C THR A 82 -11.25 -3.42 13.92
N LEU A 83 -12.00 -4.44 13.49
CA LEU A 83 -11.74 -5.85 13.84
C LEU A 83 -11.63 -6.68 12.57
N SER A 84 -10.53 -7.42 12.45
CA SER A 84 -10.31 -8.40 11.38
C SER A 84 -9.93 -9.77 11.92
N VAL A 85 -10.45 -10.82 11.28
CA VAL A 85 -9.93 -12.18 11.42
C VAL A 85 -8.77 -12.29 10.45
N LEU A 86 -7.57 -12.62 10.92
CA LEU A 86 -6.38 -12.70 10.06
C LEU A 86 -5.81 -14.11 10.02
N GLU A 87 -5.32 -14.50 8.84
CA GLU A 87 -4.52 -15.70 8.58
C GLU A 87 -3.09 -15.55 9.14
N PRO A 88 -2.35 -16.67 9.35
CA PRO A 88 -0.97 -16.60 9.83
C PRO A 88 -0.03 -15.99 8.79
N LEU A 89 0.76 -14.98 9.19
CA LEU A 89 1.72 -14.25 8.35
C LEU A 89 1.09 -13.38 7.25
N GLU A 90 0.53 -13.99 6.21
CA GLU A 90 -0.04 -13.33 5.02
C GLU A 90 -1.32 -14.04 4.57
N ALA A 91 -2.10 -13.38 3.71
CA ALA A 91 -3.30 -13.94 3.12
C ALA A 91 -2.99 -15.22 2.32
N GLU A 92 -3.99 -16.10 2.20
CA GLU A 92 -3.95 -17.39 1.49
C GLU A 92 -3.13 -18.51 2.15
N THR A 93 -2.67 -18.33 3.38
CA THR A 93 -1.85 -19.30 4.12
C THR A 93 -2.66 -20.38 4.86
N CYS A 94 -3.96 -20.18 5.03
CA CYS A 94 -4.90 -21.18 5.55
C CYS A 94 -5.54 -22.06 4.47
N ARG A 95 -5.16 -21.91 3.19
CA ARG A 95 -5.72 -22.71 2.09
C ARG A 95 -5.41 -24.20 2.23
N PRO A 96 -6.27 -25.09 1.74
CA PRO A 96 -6.00 -26.53 1.74
C PRO A 96 -4.63 -26.86 1.13
N GLY A 97 -3.79 -27.59 1.89
CA GLY A 97 -2.43 -27.95 1.48
C GLY A 97 -1.32 -27.05 2.05
N TYR A 98 -1.68 -25.94 2.72
CA TYR A 98 -0.76 -25.11 3.48
C TYR A 98 -0.91 -25.40 4.99
N SER A 99 0.20 -25.24 5.72
CA SER A 99 0.33 -25.60 7.13
C SER A 99 1.09 -24.54 7.92
N ASN A 100 0.93 -23.28 7.52
CA ASN A 100 1.70 -22.20 8.11
C ASN A 100 1.16 -21.90 9.51
N ARG A 101 2.10 -21.73 10.44
CA ARG A 101 1.83 -21.27 11.79
C ARG A 101 2.83 -20.19 12.14
N THR A 102 2.40 -19.24 12.93
CA THR A 102 3.25 -18.19 13.48
C THR A 102 2.65 -17.70 14.78
N THR A 103 3.37 -16.89 15.54
CA THR A 103 2.85 -16.37 16.79
C THR A 103 1.87 -15.23 16.57
N VAL A 104 1.01 -14.98 17.57
CA VAL A 104 0.12 -13.82 17.55
C VAL A 104 0.94 -12.52 17.45
N SER A 105 2.08 -12.45 18.14
CA SER A 105 2.96 -11.27 18.13
C SER A 105 3.49 -10.95 16.73
N GLU A 106 3.91 -11.95 15.96
CA GLU A 106 4.42 -11.75 14.62
C GLU A 106 3.31 -11.32 13.64
N THR A 107 2.16 -11.99 13.63
CA THR A 107 1.01 -11.60 12.78
C THR A 107 0.49 -10.20 13.17
N SER A 108 0.38 -9.92 14.47
CA SER A 108 -0.01 -8.61 15.01
C SER A 108 0.88 -7.49 14.51
N THR A 109 2.20 -7.71 14.53
CA THR A 109 3.19 -6.70 14.13
C THR A 109 3.09 -6.41 12.64
N ARG A 110 2.91 -7.45 11.80
CA ARG A 110 2.76 -7.28 10.34
C ARG A 110 1.47 -6.54 9.96
N ALA A 111 0.39 -6.81 10.69
CA ALA A 111 -0.92 -6.22 10.43
C ALA A 111 -1.19 -4.89 11.14
N ASN A 112 -0.22 -4.38 11.92
CA ASN A 112 -0.36 -3.17 12.73
C ASN A 112 -1.57 -3.22 13.70
N CYS A 113 -1.78 -4.36 14.36
CA CYS A 113 -2.83 -4.48 15.36
C CYS A 113 -2.48 -3.67 16.62
N VAL A 114 -3.45 -2.92 17.14
CA VAL A 114 -3.39 -2.28 18.45
C VAL A 114 -3.58 -3.32 19.56
N VAL A 115 -4.52 -4.25 19.35
CA VAL A 115 -4.75 -5.42 20.21
C VAL A 115 -4.87 -6.64 19.30
N ALA A 116 -4.23 -7.75 19.64
CA ALA A 116 -4.40 -9.02 18.95
C ALA A 116 -4.52 -10.17 19.93
N VAL A 117 -5.39 -11.13 19.61
CA VAL A 117 -5.63 -12.34 20.42
C VAL A 117 -5.68 -13.55 19.51
N ASN A 118 -5.38 -14.74 20.04
CA ASN A 118 -5.50 -15.96 19.25
C ASN A 118 -6.95 -16.17 18.76
N GLY A 119 -7.09 -16.80 17.60
CA GLY A 119 -8.37 -17.03 16.93
C GLY A 119 -8.88 -18.46 17.07
N GLY A 120 -9.29 -19.03 15.95
CA GLY A 120 -9.92 -20.34 15.86
C GLY A 120 -8.94 -21.50 16.06
N PHE A 121 -9.51 -22.69 16.12
CA PHE A 121 -8.75 -23.93 16.26
C PHE A 121 -7.96 -24.27 14.99
N PHE A 122 -6.94 -25.11 15.16
CA PHE A 122 -6.17 -25.67 14.07
C PHE A 122 -5.74 -27.09 14.38
N ASN A 123 -5.33 -27.82 13.35
CA ASN A 123 -4.74 -29.14 13.55
C ASN A 123 -3.32 -28.97 14.11
N THR A 124 -3.10 -29.39 15.35
CA THR A 124 -1.83 -29.21 16.08
C THR A 124 -0.68 -30.03 15.48
N THR A 125 -1.00 -31.10 14.75
CA THR A 125 -0.03 -31.97 14.07
C THR A 125 0.32 -31.44 12.68
N THR A 126 -0.69 -31.08 11.88
CA THR A 126 -0.48 -30.66 10.49
C THR A 126 -0.36 -29.16 10.29
N GLY A 127 -0.76 -28.33 11.26
CA GLY A 127 -0.83 -26.88 11.13
C GLY A 127 -2.00 -26.34 10.31
N ALA A 128 -2.90 -27.20 9.82
CA ALA A 128 -4.02 -26.78 8.97
C ALA A 128 -5.09 -26.01 9.76
N CYS A 129 -5.63 -24.95 9.15
CA CYS A 129 -6.72 -24.16 9.74
C CYS A 129 -8.04 -24.93 9.73
N LEU A 130 -8.88 -24.72 10.75
CA LEU A 130 -10.14 -25.43 10.94
C LEU A 130 -11.34 -24.47 11.02
N GLY A 131 -12.51 -24.99 10.68
CA GLY A 131 -13.76 -24.23 10.69
C GLY A 131 -13.91 -23.31 9.49
N ASN A 132 -15.04 -22.60 9.44
CA ASN A 132 -15.27 -21.59 8.42
C ASN A 132 -14.50 -20.32 8.79
N ILE A 133 -13.72 -19.80 7.84
CA ILE A 133 -12.91 -18.59 8.03
C ILE A 133 -13.20 -17.63 6.89
N VAL A 134 -13.61 -16.42 7.25
CA VAL A 134 -13.72 -15.29 6.33
C VAL A 134 -12.85 -14.16 6.91
N SER A 135 -11.91 -13.69 6.10
CA SER A 135 -10.96 -12.60 6.43
C SER A 135 -11.19 -11.46 5.45
N ASP A 136 -11.62 -10.30 5.94
CA ASP A 136 -11.86 -9.10 5.12
C ASP A 136 -12.68 -9.39 3.84
N SER A 137 -13.81 -10.08 4.03
CA SER A 137 -14.79 -10.46 3.01
C SER A 137 -14.33 -11.54 2.03
N MET A 138 -13.13 -12.10 2.23
CA MET A 138 -12.63 -13.24 1.48
C MET A 138 -12.89 -14.55 2.23
N LEU A 139 -13.56 -15.50 1.58
CA LEU A 139 -13.66 -16.87 2.07
C LEU A 139 -12.28 -17.53 2.01
N VAL A 140 -11.72 -17.84 3.16
CA VAL A 140 -10.38 -18.42 3.32
C VAL A 140 -10.46 -19.94 3.42
N GLN A 141 -11.38 -20.44 4.26
CA GLN A 141 -11.54 -21.86 4.57
C GLN A 141 -13.02 -22.19 4.74
N ASP A 142 -13.45 -23.29 4.13
CA ASP A 142 -14.78 -23.89 4.31
C ASP A 142 -14.62 -25.20 5.10
N ALA A 143 -15.41 -25.33 6.17
CA ALA A 143 -15.43 -26.51 7.02
C ALA A 143 -16.10 -27.74 6.36
N GLY A 144 -16.66 -27.60 5.16
CA GLY A 144 -17.28 -28.68 4.39
C GLY A 144 -18.50 -29.26 5.11
N GLY A 145 -19.28 -28.40 5.76
CA GLY A 145 -20.50 -28.76 6.48
C GLY A 145 -20.30 -29.28 7.92
N ILE A 146 -19.09 -29.22 8.48
CA ILE A 146 -18.87 -29.46 9.92
C ILE A 146 -19.56 -28.35 10.72
N GLN A 147 -20.45 -28.73 11.64
CA GLN A 147 -21.23 -27.79 12.44
C GLN A 147 -20.56 -27.51 13.78
N ASN A 148 -19.78 -26.43 13.83
CA ASN A 148 -19.32 -25.81 15.06
C ASN A 148 -20.00 -24.45 15.26
N VAL A 149 -19.82 -23.84 16.43
CA VAL A 149 -20.29 -22.48 16.68
C VAL A 149 -19.41 -21.46 15.95
N HIS A 150 -20.02 -20.37 15.49
CA HIS A 150 -19.37 -19.29 14.77
C HIS A 150 -19.61 -17.93 15.43
N PHE A 151 -18.66 -17.03 15.20
CA PHE A 151 -18.80 -15.60 15.42
C PHE A 151 -18.43 -14.90 14.11
N GLY A 152 -19.25 -13.97 13.64
CA GLY A 152 -18.97 -13.26 12.41
C GLY A 152 -19.63 -11.89 12.36
N ILE A 153 -19.08 -11.02 11.52
CA ILE A 153 -19.60 -9.68 11.25
C ILE A 153 -19.86 -9.58 9.75
N THR A 154 -21.08 -9.21 9.37
CA THR A 154 -21.45 -8.98 7.98
C THR A 154 -21.07 -7.58 7.51
N GLU A 155 -20.92 -7.41 6.20
CA GLU A 155 -20.64 -6.12 5.53
C GLU A 155 -21.67 -5.05 5.85
N ASP A 156 -22.93 -5.46 6.02
CA ASP A 156 -23.99 -4.53 6.40
C ASP A 156 -23.98 -4.21 7.91
N GLY A 157 -23.11 -4.82 8.72
CA GLY A 157 -22.90 -4.47 10.13
C GLY A 157 -23.80 -5.24 11.11
N TYR A 158 -24.08 -6.52 10.87
CA TYR A 158 -24.64 -7.41 11.88
C TYR A 158 -23.57 -8.34 12.43
N ILE A 159 -23.55 -8.49 13.76
CA ILE A 159 -22.82 -9.57 14.42
C ILE A 159 -23.73 -10.79 14.45
N TYR A 160 -23.23 -11.92 13.96
CA TYR A 160 -23.85 -13.24 14.09
C TYR A 160 -23.09 -14.07 15.11
N THR A 161 -23.82 -14.81 15.94
CA THR A 161 -23.24 -15.79 16.87
C THR A 161 -24.09 -17.04 16.92
N GLY A 162 -23.49 -18.22 16.73
CA GLY A 162 -24.20 -19.50 16.81
C GLY A 162 -23.88 -20.47 15.66
N TYR A 163 -24.81 -21.37 15.36
CA TYR A 163 -24.62 -22.41 14.34
C TYR A 163 -25.19 -21.96 12.99
N LEU A 164 -24.32 -21.73 12.02
CA LEU A 164 -24.70 -21.24 10.70
C LEU A 164 -24.97 -22.40 9.74
N SER A 165 -26.05 -22.27 8.96
CA SER A 165 -26.32 -23.18 7.85
C SER A 165 -25.47 -22.84 6.63
N GLU A 166 -25.35 -23.78 5.68
CA GLU A 166 -24.71 -23.50 4.37
C GLU A 166 -25.40 -22.34 3.65
N LEU A 167 -26.72 -22.21 3.79
CA LEU A 167 -27.47 -21.09 3.24
C LEU A 167 -27.06 -19.77 3.90
N ASP A 168 -26.88 -19.74 5.22
CA ASP A 168 -26.41 -18.53 5.92
C ASP A 168 -25.01 -18.14 5.44
N LEU A 169 -24.09 -19.09 5.31
CA LEU A 169 -22.72 -18.85 4.84
C LEU A 169 -22.65 -18.27 3.42
N VAL A 170 -23.59 -18.64 2.54
CA VAL A 170 -23.64 -18.16 1.15
C VAL A 170 -24.45 -16.87 1.00
N THR A 171 -25.52 -16.71 1.79
CA THR A 171 -26.44 -15.57 1.64
C THR A 171 -26.03 -14.35 2.45
N GLN A 172 -25.37 -14.56 3.59
CA GLN A 172 -24.88 -13.48 4.41
C GLN A 172 -23.50 -13.06 3.89
N GLN A 173 -23.35 -11.77 3.59
CA GLN A 173 -22.06 -11.21 3.15
C GLN A 173 -21.18 -11.00 4.37
N PHE A 174 -20.59 -12.08 4.89
CA PHE A 174 -19.64 -11.99 5.99
C PHE A 174 -18.40 -11.20 5.56
N LYS A 175 -18.07 -10.18 6.34
CA LYS A 175 -16.77 -9.48 6.27
C LYS A 175 -15.75 -10.19 7.12
N GLN A 176 -16.15 -10.63 8.32
CA GLN A 176 -15.32 -11.44 9.21
C GLN A 176 -16.11 -12.66 9.64
N LEU A 177 -15.47 -13.83 9.70
CA LEU A 177 -16.06 -15.06 10.24
C LEU A 177 -14.98 -15.95 10.83
N ILE A 178 -15.24 -16.47 12.03
CA ILE A 178 -14.36 -17.41 12.69
C ILE A 178 -15.16 -18.50 13.40
N GLY A 179 -14.67 -19.73 13.34
CA GLY A 179 -15.22 -20.89 14.04
C GLY A 179 -14.59 -21.10 15.42
N GLY A 180 -15.42 -21.52 16.38
CA GLY A 180 -15.00 -21.92 17.72
C GLY A 180 -15.46 -23.34 18.06
N VAL A 181 -15.45 -23.66 19.34
CA VAL A 181 -16.02 -24.90 19.90
C VAL A 181 -16.72 -24.53 21.20
N ILE A 182 -17.99 -24.91 21.36
CA ILE A 182 -18.94 -24.53 22.42
C ILE A 182 -19.43 -23.08 22.33
N TRP A 183 -20.74 -22.92 22.17
CA TRP A 183 -21.45 -21.65 22.39
C TRP A 183 -21.62 -21.43 23.90
N LEU A 184 -20.86 -20.50 24.48
CA LEU A 184 -20.80 -20.29 25.93
C LEU A 184 -22.08 -19.64 26.47
N ILE A 185 -22.51 -18.55 25.82
CA ILE A 185 -23.65 -17.74 26.26
C ILE A 185 -24.54 -17.47 25.06
N ARG A 186 -25.84 -17.78 25.18
CA ARG A 186 -26.88 -17.43 24.21
C ARG A 186 -27.91 -16.52 24.87
N ASP A 187 -28.08 -15.33 24.31
CA ASP A 187 -29.07 -14.33 24.74
C ASP A 187 -29.04 -14.02 26.26
N GLY A 188 -27.83 -13.97 26.84
CA GLY A 188 -27.59 -13.69 28.26
C GLY A 188 -27.72 -14.89 29.19
N GLU A 189 -27.82 -16.11 28.68
CA GLU A 189 -27.87 -17.35 29.45
C GLU A 189 -26.74 -18.31 29.06
N VAL A 190 -26.22 -19.08 30.03
CA VAL A 190 -25.22 -20.13 29.77
C VAL A 190 -25.81 -21.20 28.84
N TYR A 191 -25.08 -21.58 27.79
CA TYR A 191 -25.56 -22.48 26.71
C TYR A 191 -24.63 -23.68 26.44
N ILE A 192 -23.77 -24.01 27.40
CA ILE A 192 -22.71 -25.03 27.27
C ILE A 192 -23.29 -26.43 27.10
N ASP A 193 -24.28 -26.81 27.90
CA ASP A 193 -24.89 -28.15 27.86
C ASP A 193 -25.58 -28.43 26.52
N GLN A 194 -26.30 -27.44 26.01
CA GLN A 194 -26.93 -27.49 24.69
C GLN A 194 -25.86 -27.60 23.61
N SER A 195 -24.80 -26.79 23.69
CA SER A 195 -23.69 -26.83 22.73
C SER A 195 -22.97 -28.17 22.69
N LYS A 196 -22.69 -28.74 23.87
CA LYS A 196 -22.14 -30.10 24.00
C LYS A 196 -23.01 -31.11 23.26
N ASN A 197 -24.33 -31.01 23.41
CA ASN A 197 -25.25 -31.91 22.72
C ASN A 197 -25.27 -31.73 21.20
N TYR A 198 -24.89 -30.57 20.65
CA TYR A 198 -24.87 -30.34 19.20
C TYR A 198 -23.51 -30.65 18.57
N GLU A 199 -22.42 -30.32 19.25
CA GLU A 199 -21.04 -30.40 18.74
C GLU A 199 -20.35 -31.74 19.03
N CYS A 200 -20.97 -32.62 19.81
CA CYS A 200 -20.49 -33.98 20.06
C CYS A 200 -20.95 -34.95 18.96
N SER A 201 -20.07 -35.84 18.48
CA SER A 201 -20.49 -37.04 17.73
C SER A 201 -20.89 -38.15 18.73
N GLU A 202 -21.90 -38.97 18.39
CA GLU A 202 -22.41 -39.95 19.35
C GLU A 202 -21.38 -41.07 19.65
N VAL A 203 -21.37 -41.47 20.92
CA VAL A 203 -20.83 -42.72 21.53
C VAL A 203 -19.31 -42.85 21.79
N GLN A 204 -18.40 -42.09 21.17
CA GLN A 204 -16.94 -42.24 21.43
C GLN A 204 -16.19 -40.94 21.83
N GLU A 205 -16.65 -39.76 21.42
CA GLU A 205 -16.00 -38.46 21.72
C GLU A 205 -16.54 -37.78 22.99
N THR A 206 -17.61 -38.31 23.61
CA THR A 206 -18.26 -37.65 24.75
C THR A 206 -17.29 -37.38 25.90
N GLY A 207 -16.39 -38.33 26.21
CA GLY A 207 -15.40 -38.19 27.28
C GLY A 207 -14.35 -37.09 27.04
N THR A 208 -13.98 -36.84 25.78
CA THR A 208 -12.93 -35.87 25.42
C THR A 208 -13.49 -34.45 25.45
N LEU A 209 -14.70 -34.27 24.90
CA LEU A 209 -15.40 -32.99 24.94
C LEU A 209 -15.84 -32.66 26.37
N ASP A 210 -16.25 -33.65 27.16
CA ASP A 210 -16.55 -33.47 28.59
C ASP A 210 -15.34 -33.00 29.37
N ARG A 211 -14.19 -33.64 29.17
CA ARG A 211 -12.92 -33.19 29.74
C ARG A 211 -12.59 -31.77 29.27
N PHE A 212 -12.73 -31.47 27.99
CA PHE A 212 -12.48 -30.14 27.45
C PHE A 212 -13.36 -29.06 28.10
N ILE A 213 -14.62 -29.36 28.42
CA ILE A 213 -15.55 -28.43 29.08
C ILE A 213 -15.18 -28.23 30.56
N THR A 214 -14.88 -29.33 31.25
CA THR A 214 -14.78 -29.37 32.72
C THR A 214 -13.36 -29.21 33.27
N VAL A 215 -12.32 -29.31 32.43
CA VAL A 215 -10.93 -29.11 32.86
C VAL A 215 -10.61 -27.62 33.03
N GLN A 216 -9.88 -27.29 34.09
CA GLN A 216 -9.29 -25.96 34.24
C GLN A 216 -8.14 -25.80 33.24
N SER A 217 -8.17 -24.71 32.48
CA SER A 217 -7.09 -24.34 31.55
C SER A 217 -7.14 -22.84 31.25
N ALA A 218 -6.17 -22.36 30.47
CA ALA A 218 -6.26 -21.06 29.81
C ALA A 218 -7.40 -21.08 28.77
N ARG A 219 -8.15 -19.99 28.66
CA ARG A 219 -9.33 -19.89 27.77
C ARG A 219 -9.35 -18.57 27.03
N SER A 220 -9.94 -18.57 25.84
CA SER A 220 -10.21 -17.36 25.08
C SER A 220 -11.64 -17.39 24.52
N ALA A 221 -12.26 -16.22 24.42
CA ALA A 221 -13.60 -16.08 23.87
C ALA A 221 -13.74 -14.77 23.09
N VAL A 222 -14.66 -14.80 22.13
CA VAL A 222 -15.19 -13.62 21.45
C VAL A 222 -16.71 -13.60 21.62
N GLY A 223 -17.24 -12.41 21.86
CA GLY A 223 -18.67 -12.20 22.01
C GLY A 223 -19.05 -10.74 21.77
N HIS A 224 -20.26 -10.39 22.15
CA HIS A 224 -20.71 -9.00 22.10
C HIS A 224 -21.56 -8.64 23.31
N ASP A 225 -21.59 -7.35 23.65
CA ASP A 225 -22.53 -6.83 24.64
C ASP A 225 -23.88 -6.43 24.01
N LYS A 226 -24.78 -5.90 24.83
CA LYS A 226 -26.12 -5.46 24.41
C LYS A 226 -26.13 -4.29 23.40
N ASP A 227 -25.02 -3.57 23.28
CA ASP A 227 -24.89 -2.38 22.41
C ASP A 227 -24.21 -2.74 21.08
N GLY A 228 -23.91 -4.03 20.84
CA GLY A 228 -23.26 -4.50 19.63
C GLY A 228 -21.76 -4.21 19.58
N ARG A 229 -21.13 -3.94 20.73
CA ARG A 229 -19.67 -3.83 20.84
C ARG A 229 -19.06 -5.21 21.03
N VAL A 230 -17.93 -5.48 20.39
CA VAL A 230 -17.28 -6.78 20.48
C VAL A 230 -16.45 -6.87 21.75
N ILE A 231 -16.57 -7.99 22.45
CA ILE A 231 -15.85 -8.28 23.68
C ILE A 231 -14.91 -9.45 23.41
N LEU A 232 -13.62 -9.21 23.59
CA LEU A 232 -12.57 -10.22 23.59
C LEU A 232 -12.15 -10.47 25.04
N VAL A 233 -12.10 -11.73 25.45
CA VAL A 233 -11.66 -12.09 26.81
C VAL A 233 -10.68 -13.25 26.76
N GLN A 234 -9.57 -13.11 27.48
CA GLN A 234 -8.60 -14.19 27.69
C GLN A 234 -8.35 -14.39 29.18
N ILE A 235 -8.21 -15.66 29.54
CA ILE A 235 -7.91 -16.11 30.88
C ILE A 235 -6.57 -16.86 30.84
N ASP A 236 -5.59 -16.37 31.60
CA ASP A 236 -4.34 -17.10 31.78
C ASP A 236 -4.60 -18.39 32.57
N GLY A 237 -3.88 -19.46 32.23
CA GLY A 237 -4.07 -20.77 32.85
C GLY A 237 -3.06 -21.80 32.35
N GLU A 238 -3.26 -23.05 32.73
CA GLU A 238 -2.47 -24.21 32.30
C GLU A 238 -3.30 -25.46 32.54
N THR A 239 -3.44 -26.35 31.55
CA THR A 239 -4.42 -27.44 31.60
C THR A 239 -4.18 -28.39 32.78
N ASN A 240 -5.23 -28.63 33.58
CA ASN A 240 -5.22 -29.37 34.85
C ASN A 240 -4.48 -28.69 36.02
N VAL A 241 -4.03 -27.44 35.87
CA VAL A 241 -3.23 -26.76 36.92
C VAL A 241 -3.86 -25.44 37.33
N ARG A 242 -4.17 -24.54 36.38
CA ARG A 242 -4.63 -23.18 36.62
C ARG A 242 -5.57 -22.71 35.52
N GLY A 243 -6.32 -21.65 35.78
CA GLY A 243 -7.27 -21.05 34.84
C GLY A 243 -8.69 -21.40 35.24
N VAL A 244 -9.56 -21.67 34.27
CA VAL A 244 -11.00 -21.87 34.50
C VAL A 244 -11.57 -23.00 33.64
N THR A 245 -12.65 -23.59 34.13
CA THR A 245 -13.56 -24.42 33.32
C THR A 245 -14.40 -23.56 32.38
N LEU A 246 -15.08 -24.15 31.40
CA LEU A 246 -15.98 -23.35 30.53
C LEU A 246 -17.19 -22.79 31.27
N TYR A 247 -17.69 -23.47 32.32
CA TYR A 247 -18.78 -22.96 33.16
C TYR A 247 -18.37 -21.70 33.92
N GLU A 248 -17.24 -21.76 34.63
CA GLU A 248 -16.69 -20.59 35.32
C GLU A 248 -16.38 -19.46 34.32
N PHE A 249 -15.92 -19.80 33.12
CA PHE A 249 -15.67 -18.79 32.10
C PHE A 249 -16.95 -18.11 31.60
N ALA A 250 -18.03 -18.88 31.38
CA ALA A 250 -19.33 -18.32 31.02
C ALA A 250 -19.87 -17.38 32.12
N ASP A 251 -19.74 -17.74 33.39
CA ASP A 251 -20.13 -16.87 34.51
C ASP A 251 -19.33 -15.56 34.53
N ILE A 252 -18.02 -15.61 34.27
CA ILE A 252 -17.17 -14.40 34.13
C ILE A 252 -17.67 -13.52 32.99
N LEU A 253 -17.97 -14.11 31.83
CA LEU A 253 -18.43 -13.38 30.66
C LEU A 253 -19.79 -12.71 30.89
N LEU A 254 -20.71 -13.39 31.59
CA LEU A 254 -21.99 -12.80 32.02
C LEU A 254 -21.78 -11.62 32.97
N ASP A 255 -20.89 -11.75 33.97
CA ASP A 255 -20.54 -10.66 34.89
C ASP A 255 -19.90 -9.46 34.17
N LEU A 256 -19.24 -9.70 33.03
CA LEU A 256 -18.67 -8.65 32.17
C LEU A 256 -19.71 -8.03 31.20
N GLY A 257 -20.97 -8.50 31.23
CA GLY A 257 -22.08 -7.97 30.43
C GLY A 257 -22.16 -8.52 29.01
N VAL A 258 -21.53 -9.68 28.74
CA VAL A 258 -21.57 -10.33 27.43
C VAL A 258 -22.91 -11.02 27.22
N VAL A 259 -23.54 -10.80 26.06
CA VAL A 259 -24.88 -11.31 25.71
C VAL A 259 -24.80 -12.59 24.89
N ASN A 260 -23.91 -12.64 23.91
CA ASN A 260 -23.56 -13.88 23.22
C ASN A 260 -22.04 -14.04 23.17
N ALA A 261 -21.54 -15.26 23.36
CA ALA A 261 -20.11 -15.56 23.32
C ALA A 261 -19.83 -16.97 22.86
N ILE A 262 -18.76 -17.14 22.08
CA ILE A 262 -18.22 -18.46 21.71
C ILE A 262 -16.87 -18.68 22.36
N ASN A 263 -16.54 -19.93 22.66
CA ASN A 263 -15.19 -20.30 23.07
C ASN A 263 -14.29 -20.50 21.84
N LEU A 264 -13.11 -19.89 21.88
CA LEU A 264 -12.05 -20.00 20.87
C LEU A 264 -10.96 -20.98 21.34
N ASP A 265 -9.83 -21.02 20.64
CA ASP A 265 -8.73 -21.92 21.01
C ASP A 265 -8.12 -21.53 22.37
N GLY A 266 -7.74 -22.54 23.17
CA GLY A 266 -7.35 -22.40 24.57
C GLY A 266 -6.00 -23.02 24.89
N GLY A 267 -5.75 -23.29 26.18
CA GLY A 267 -4.47 -23.84 26.65
C GLY A 267 -3.30 -22.98 26.19
N GLY A 268 -2.23 -23.62 25.71
CA GLY A 268 -1.01 -22.93 25.24
C GLY A 268 -1.20 -21.99 24.05
N SER A 269 -2.34 -22.05 23.34
CA SER A 269 -2.67 -21.09 22.26
C SER A 269 -3.14 -19.74 22.81
N THR A 270 -3.60 -19.68 24.05
CA THR A 270 -4.17 -18.47 24.66
C THR A 270 -3.13 -17.36 24.72
N THR A 271 -3.33 -16.33 23.91
CA THR A 271 -2.34 -15.26 23.71
C THR A 271 -3.04 -13.91 23.59
N THR A 272 -2.48 -12.89 24.25
CA THR A 272 -2.90 -11.48 24.10
C THR A 272 -1.67 -10.62 23.84
N VAL A 273 -1.73 -9.84 22.77
CA VAL A 273 -0.72 -8.88 22.35
C VAL A 273 -1.34 -7.50 22.32
N ILE A 274 -0.64 -6.51 22.86
CA ILE A 274 -1.05 -5.10 22.83
C ILE A 274 0.13 -4.28 22.36
N ASN A 275 -0.05 -3.46 21.32
CA ASN A 275 1.00 -2.64 20.72
C ASN A 275 2.30 -3.44 20.50
N ASN A 276 2.18 -4.59 19.82
CA ASN A 276 3.29 -5.51 19.49
C ASN A 276 4.03 -6.10 20.70
N THR A 277 3.43 -6.04 21.89
CA THR A 277 4.01 -6.61 23.11
C THR A 277 3.10 -7.71 23.63
N LEU A 278 3.66 -8.90 23.88
CA LEU A 278 2.96 -9.98 24.58
C LEU A 278 2.65 -9.55 26.02
N VAL A 279 1.36 -9.57 26.40
CA VAL A 279 0.91 -9.06 27.71
C VAL A 279 0.29 -10.13 28.61
N ASN A 280 0.13 -11.36 28.14
CA ASN A 280 -0.38 -12.47 28.93
C ASN A 280 0.75 -13.44 29.34
N TYR A 281 0.43 -14.48 30.11
CA TYR A 281 1.39 -15.50 30.51
C TYR A 281 1.06 -16.83 29.82
N PRO A 282 1.66 -17.12 28.64
CA PRO A 282 1.46 -18.40 27.97
C PRO A 282 1.81 -19.59 28.86
N SER A 283 1.22 -20.75 28.58
CA SER A 283 1.47 -21.99 29.34
C SER A 283 2.48 -22.92 28.67
N ASP A 284 2.72 -22.78 27.37
CA ASP A 284 3.71 -23.59 26.67
C ASP A 284 5.13 -23.28 27.14
N LYS A 285 5.97 -24.30 27.21
CA LYS A 285 7.40 -24.16 27.52
C LYS A 285 8.18 -23.84 26.25
N CYS A 286 9.09 -22.88 26.37
CA CYS A 286 10.08 -22.62 25.33
C CYS A 286 10.96 -23.86 25.10
N VAL A 287 11.43 -24.04 23.86
CA VAL A 287 12.33 -25.15 23.52
C VAL A 287 13.60 -25.07 24.38
N ASN A 288 13.94 -26.17 25.07
CA ASN A 288 15.10 -26.30 25.94
C ASN A 288 15.21 -25.24 27.05
N SER A 289 14.09 -24.75 27.57
CA SER A 289 14.06 -23.69 28.57
C SER A 289 12.97 -23.89 29.62
N THR A 290 13.16 -23.32 30.81
CA THR A 290 12.18 -23.33 31.90
C THR A 290 11.13 -22.23 31.75
N PHE A 291 11.41 -21.22 30.91
CA PHE A 291 10.51 -20.12 30.59
C PHE A 291 9.34 -20.59 29.73
N ASN A 292 8.24 -19.83 29.82
CA ASN A 292 7.08 -20.05 28.98
C ASN A 292 7.18 -19.20 27.72
N CYS A 293 6.69 -19.71 26.60
CA CYS A 293 6.68 -19.07 25.28
C CYS A 293 5.28 -19.09 24.68
N GLU A 294 4.98 -18.08 23.87
CA GLU A 294 3.79 -18.08 23.02
C GLU A 294 3.85 -19.23 22.00
N ARG A 295 2.70 -19.82 21.70
CA ARG A 295 2.57 -20.87 20.69
C ARG A 295 2.44 -20.25 19.30
N GLU A 296 3.01 -20.93 18.31
CA GLU A 296 2.70 -20.65 16.91
C GLU A 296 1.31 -21.22 16.58
N ILE A 297 0.36 -20.33 16.27
CA ILE A 297 -1.04 -20.62 15.98
C ILE A 297 -1.34 -20.32 14.49
N THR A 298 -2.60 -20.43 14.09
CA THR A 298 -3.05 -20.09 12.73
C THR A 298 -3.72 -18.71 12.67
N THR A 299 -4.99 -18.61 13.04
CA THR A 299 -5.76 -17.37 12.91
C THR A 299 -5.66 -16.50 14.17
N ILE A 300 -5.79 -15.18 13.98
CA ILE A 300 -5.91 -14.22 15.08
C ILE A 300 -7.15 -13.33 14.91
N LEU A 301 -7.61 -12.76 16.01
CA LEU A 301 -8.50 -11.61 16.00
C LEU A 301 -7.66 -10.35 16.23
N CYS A 302 -7.58 -9.50 15.22
CA CYS A 302 -6.79 -8.28 15.19
C CYS A 302 -7.70 -7.07 15.31
N VAL A 303 -7.46 -6.25 16.33
CA VAL A 303 -8.08 -4.93 16.48
C VAL A 303 -7.08 -3.89 15.98
N HIS A 304 -7.45 -3.13 14.96
CA HIS A 304 -6.57 -2.18 14.28
C HIS A 304 -7.30 -0.87 13.96
N GLU A 305 -6.55 0.15 13.57
CA GLU A 305 -7.15 1.38 13.06
C GLU A 305 -7.85 1.12 11.72
N PRO A 306 -8.99 1.77 11.44
CA PRO A 306 -9.67 1.63 10.16
C PRO A 306 -8.73 1.91 8.99
N HIS A 307 -8.72 1.00 8.03
CA HIS A 307 -7.92 1.16 6.81
C HIS A 307 -8.52 2.25 5.92
N CYS A 308 -7.65 3.08 5.33
CA CYS A 308 -8.05 4.01 4.29
C CYS A 308 -8.35 3.26 2.99
N GLN A 309 -9.27 3.80 2.17
CA GLN A 309 -9.64 3.20 0.89
C GLN A 309 -8.44 3.02 -0.04
N VAL A 310 -7.50 3.96 0.00
CA VAL A 310 -6.24 3.88 -0.72
C VAL A 310 -5.09 3.67 0.25
N LYS A 311 -4.27 2.66 -0.04
CA LYS A 311 -3.08 2.34 0.74
C LYS A 311 -2.14 3.55 0.83
N ASP A 312 -1.70 3.86 2.03
CA ASP A 312 -0.75 4.93 2.36
C ASP A 312 -1.15 6.33 1.85
N CYS A 313 -2.44 6.56 1.56
CA CYS A 313 -2.92 7.85 1.04
C CYS A 313 -2.11 8.33 -0.18
N ASN A 314 -1.86 7.44 -1.14
CA ASN A 314 -0.98 7.66 -2.31
C ASN A 314 0.46 8.09 -1.95
N ASN A 315 0.95 7.77 -0.74
CA ASN A 315 2.21 8.26 -0.16
C ASN A 315 2.25 9.78 0.03
N HIS A 316 1.09 10.43 0.04
CA HIS A 316 0.93 11.87 0.09
C HIS A 316 0.09 12.31 1.30
N GLY A 317 0.02 11.47 2.32
CA GLY A 317 -0.66 11.75 3.58
C GLY A 317 -0.44 10.65 4.59
N VAL A 318 -1.11 10.78 5.73
CA VAL A 318 -1.16 9.76 6.78
C VAL A 318 -2.61 9.32 6.93
N CYS A 319 -2.83 8.01 6.97
CA CYS A 319 -4.15 7.46 7.25
C CYS A 319 -4.45 7.58 8.75
N ILE A 320 -5.54 8.25 9.11
CA ILE A 320 -5.99 8.42 10.51
C ILE A 320 -7.47 8.05 10.56
N LEU A 321 -7.80 6.99 11.30
CA LEU A 321 -9.18 6.50 11.45
C LEU A 321 -9.92 6.33 10.11
N GLY A 322 -9.25 5.76 9.11
CA GLY A 322 -9.81 5.51 7.77
C GLY A 322 -9.92 6.76 6.88
N THR A 323 -9.47 7.93 7.35
CA THR A 323 -9.43 9.17 6.57
C THR A 323 -8.00 9.59 6.29
N CYS A 324 -7.71 9.97 5.04
CA CYS A 324 -6.40 10.48 4.68
C CYS A 324 -6.21 11.94 5.10
N ASN A 325 -5.26 12.17 6.00
CA ASN A 325 -4.77 13.50 6.32
C ASN A 325 -3.60 13.84 5.39
N CYS A 326 -3.86 14.67 4.38
CA CYS A 326 -2.89 14.93 3.30
C CYS A 326 -1.71 15.80 3.75
N SER A 327 -0.55 15.46 3.20
CA SER A 327 0.67 16.25 3.25
C SER A 327 0.46 17.59 2.53
N LYS A 328 1.35 18.55 2.79
CA LYS A 328 1.28 19.90 2.21
C LYS A 328 1.18 19.83 0.67
N TYR A 329 0.29 20.64 0.10
CA TYR A 329 -0.02 20.70 -1.34
C TYR A 329 -0.73 19.48 -1.94
N TRP A 330 -1.07 18.47 -1.14
CA TRP A 330 -1.89 17.35 -1.59
C TRP A 330 -3.30 17.46 -1.02
N THR A 331 -4.28 17.12 -1.84
CA THR A 331 -5.71 17.27 -1.53
C THR A 331 -6.52 16.12 -2.14
N GLY A 332 -7.81 16.09 -1.82
CA GLY A 332 -8.72 14.99 -2.17
C GLY A 332 -8.82 13.96 -1.06
N THR A 333 -9.80 13.07 -1.15
CA THR A 333 -10.09 12.03 -0.14
C THR A 333 -8.94 11.03 0.04
N ASP A 334 -8.12 10.85 -1.00
CA ASP A 334 -7.01 9.90 -1.03
C ASP A 334 -5.65 10.59 -1.24
N CYS A 335 -5.59 11.91 -1.14
CA CYS A 335 -4.37 12.70 -1.38
C CYS A 335 -3.73 12.51 -2.77
N ASN A 336 -4.54 12.26 -3.80
CA ASN A 336 -4.06 12.09 -5.18
C ASN A 336 -4.05 13.39 -5.99
N THR A 337 -4.61 14.49 -5.45
CA THR A 337 -4.70 15.76 -6.18
C THR A 337 -3.66 16.74 -5.66
N LEU A 338 -2.63 16.99 -6.46
CA LEU A 338 -1.66 18.04 -6.20
C LEU A 338 -2.34 19.41 -6.42
N SER A 339 -2.36 20.25 -5.39
CA SER A 339 -2.99 21.58 -5.37
C SER A 339 -2.02 22.58 -4.74
N CYS A 340 -1.37 23.37 -5.60
CA CYS A 340 -0.51 24.47 -5.18
C CYS A 340 -1.30 25.77 -4.93
N PRO A 341 -0.78 26.68 -4.10
CA PRO A 341 -1.43 27.97 -3.85
C PRO A 341 -1.53 28.80 -5.14
N ASP A 342 -2.72 29.30 -5.45
CA ASP A 342 -3.02 30.18 -6.59
C ASP A 342 -2.50 29.67 -7.96
N ASP A 343 -2.36 28.35 -8.12
CA ASP A 343 -1.76 27.73 -9.31
C ASP A 343 -0.38 28.34 -9.66
N CYS A 344 0.41 28.60 -8.62
CA CYS A 344 1.71 29.27 -8.72
C CYS A 344 1.68 30.60 -9.47
N ASN A 345 0.53 31.30 -9.42
CA ASN A 345 0.26 32.57 -10.12
C ASN A 345 0.60 32.54 -11.62
N GLN A 346 0.62 31.36 -12.26
CA GLN A 346 1.09 31.16 -13.65
C GLN A 346 2.57 31.54 -13.89
N HIS A 347 3.32 31.82 -12.83
CA HIS A 347 4.76 32.14 -12.86
C HIS A 347 5.62 31.00 -12.30
N GLY A 348 5.08 29.78 -12.34
CA GLY A 348 5.77 28.59 -11.91
C GLY A 348 5.00 27.35 -12.28
N HIS A 349 5.54 26.20 -11.91
CA HIS A 349 4.84 24.93 -11.98
C HIS A 349 4.71 24.30 -10.60
N CYS A 350 3.65 23.53 -10.40
CA CYS A 350 3.39 22.86 -9.14
C CYS A 350 4.20 21.57 -9.04
N SER A 351 4.89 21.37 -7.92
CA SER A 351 5.69 20.19 -7.58
C SER A 351 5.25 19.62 -6.22
N SER A 352 5.73 18.42 -5.86
CA SER A 352 5.45 17.78 -4.57
C SER A 352 5.83 18.62 -3.36
N ASP A 353 6.82 19.51 -3.52
CA ASP A 353 7.32 20.40 -2.46
C ASP A 353 6.76 21.84 -2.55
N GLY A 354 5.80 22.07 -3.44
CA GLY A 354 5.13 23.36 -3.65
C GLY A 354 5.44 23.99 -5.00
N CYS A 355 5.28 25.32 -5.08
CA CYS A 355 5.50 26.05 -6.33
C CYS A 355 6.98 26.18 -6.65
N VAL A 356 7.33 25.79 -7.88
CA VAL A 356 8.63 26.00 -8.48
C VAL A 356 8.53 27.18 -9.44
N CYS A 357 9.09 28.32 -9.05
CA CYS A 357 8.95 29.57 -9.79
C CYS A 357 9.85 29.61 -11.02
N TYR A 358 9.32 30.18 -12.10
CA TYR A 358 10.09 30.53 -13.29
C TYR A 358 11.05 31.69 -12.98
N ASP A 359 12.06 31.84 -13.83
CA ASP A 359 13.06 32.90 -13.72
C ASP A 359 12.39 34.28 -13.61
N GLY A 360 12.89 35.11 -12.70
CA GLY A 360 12.33 36.44 -12.44
C GLY A 360 11.26 36.50 -11.34
N TYR A 361 10.84 35.37 -10.78
CA TYR A 361 9.86 35.29 -9.69
C TYR A 361 10.34 34.40 -8.53
N TYR A 362 9.86 34.70 -7.33
CA TYR A 362 10.11 33.91 -6.11
C TYR A 362 8.93 33.99 -5.13
N GLY A 363 9.02 33.22 -4.05
CA GLY A 363 8.02 33.15 -2.99
C GLY A 363 7.17 31.88 -3.04
N TYR A 364 6.33 31.66 -2.02
CA TYR A 364 5.64 30.38 -1.83
C TYR A 364 4.59 30.05 -2.91
N ASN A 365 4.14 31.06 -3.66
CA ASN A 365 3.18 30.94 -4.76
C ASN A 365 3.66 31.66 -6.04
N CYS A 366 4.94 32.05 -6.14
CA CYS A 366 5.51 32.78 -7.28
C CYS A 366 4.84 34.12 -7.63
N SER A 367 4.21 34.78 -6.65
CA SER A 367 3.62 36.11 -6.86
C SER A 367 4.62 37.26 -6.82
N THR A 368 5.80 37.06 -6.24
CA THR A 368 6.77 38.15 -6.02
C THR A 368 7.82 38.18 -7.13
N PRO A 369 7.96 39.27 -7.88
CA PRO A 369 9.06 39.43 -8.84
C PRO A 369 10.40 39.63 -8.12
N CYS A 370 11.52 39.27 -8.74
CA CYS A 370 12.85 39.49 -8.15
C CYS A 370 13.08 40.97 -7.81
N THR A 371 13.66 41.21 -6.64
CA THR A 371 14.12 42.53 -6.23
C THR A 371 15.29 42.98 -7.10
N ILE A 372 15.45 44.31 -7.28
CA ILE A 372 16.56 44.89 -8.03
C ILE A 372 17.90 44.34 -7.51
N GLY A 373 18.73 43.83 -8.43
CA GLY A 373 20.02 43.25 -8.10
C GLY A 373 20.02 41.72 -8.02
N TYR A 374 18.89 41.04 -8.23
CA TYR A 374 18.80 39.58 -8.28
C TYR A 374 18.06 39.11 -9.55
N TYR A 375 18.39 37.91 -10.02
CA TYR A 375 17.78 37.33 -11.21
C TYR A 375 17.73 35.79 -11.19
N GLY A 376 17.11 35.22 -12.23
CA GLY A 376 17.13 33.79 -12.51
C GLY A 376 16.17 32.99 -11.62
N TYR A 377 16.41 31.68 -11.56
CA TYR A 377 15.55 30.73 -10.88
C TYR A 377 15.41 31.06 -9.39
N ASN A 378 14.16 31.31 -8.95
CA ASN A 378 13.82 31.70 -7.59
C ASN A 378 14.64 32.90 -7.07
N CYS A 379 15.09 33.78 -7.97
CA CYS A 379 15.95 34.94 -7.68
C CYS A 379 17.25 34.61 -6.93
N SER A 380 17.81 33.42 -7.18
CA SER A 380 18.98 32.92 -6.44
C SER A 380 20.30 33.52 -6.91
N GLU A 381 20.32 34.17 -8.08
CA GLU A 381 21.54 34.74 -8.66
C GLU A 381 21.61 36.24 -8.40
N GLN A 382 22.81 36.74 -8.07
CA GLN A 382 23.07 38.15 -7.85
C GLN A 382 23.57 38.83 -9.14
N CYS A 383 23.10 40.04 -9.40
CA CYS A 383 23.53 40.83 -10.53
C CYS A 383 24.85 41.56 -10.27
N TYR A 384 25.70 41.61 -11.29
CA TYR A 384 27.02 42.25 -11.25
C TYR A 384 27.15 43.36 -12.30
N CYS A 385 26.17 44.26 -12.34
CA CYS A 385 26.19 45.41 -13.24
C CYS A 385 26.97 46.57 -12.61
N LEU A 386 27.97 47.08 -13.32
CA LEU A 386 28.78 48.25 -12.91
C LEU A 386 28.08 49.56 -13.28
N HIS A 387 28.58 50.67 -12.73
CA HIS A 387 28.14 52.04 -13.05
C HIS A 387 26.62 52.26 -12.91
N ASP A 388 26.04 51.74 -11.81
CA ASP A 388 24.61 51.82 -11.48
C ASP A 388 23.67 51.24 -12.55
N GLY A 389 24.18 50.34 -13.40
CA GLY A 389 23.35 49.55 -14.31
C GLY A 389 22.44 48.59 -13.52
N TYR A 390 21.26 48.30 -14.06
CA TYR A 390 20.35 47.31 -13.48
C TYR A 390 20.23 46.09 -14.39
N CYS A 391 20.06 44.91 -13.81
CA CYS A 391 19.88 43.68 -14.57
C CYS A 391 18.40 43.39 -14.84
N ASP A 392 18.15 42.70 -15.95
CA ASP A 392 16.90 42.01 -16.22
C ASP A 392 16.70 40.86 -15.21
N SER A 393 15.55 40.80 -14.55
CA SER A 393 15.27 39.83 -13.48
C SER A 393 15.17 38.38 -13.97
N ILE A 394 14.95 38.17 -15.27
CA ILE A 394 14.87 36.84 -15.87
C ILE A 394 16.27 36.36 -16.27
N SER A 395 16.95 37.13 -17.12
CA SER A 395 18.20 36.72 -17.78
C SER A 395 19.48 37.17 -17.07
N GLY A 396 19.39 38.13 -16.15
CA GLY A 396 20.56 38.74 -15.49
C GLY A 396 21.35 39.70 -16.37
N ARG A 397 20.88 39.95 -17.61
CA ARG A 397 21.56 40.85 -18.53
C ARG A 397 21.50 42.29 -18.01
N CYS A 398 22.65 42.95 -17.97
CA CYS A 398 22.71 44.35 -17.56
C CYS A 398 22.12 45.29 -18.63
N ASN A 399 21.29 46.20 -18.16
CA ASN A 399 20.90 47.41 -18.85
C ASN A 399 21.77 48.56 -18.32
N CYS A 400 22.69 49.03 -19.16
CA CYS A 400 23.71 49.98 -18.75
C CYS A 400 23.20 51.41 -18.75
N SER A 401 23.57 52.14 -17.70
CA SER A 401 23.41 53.58 -17.56
C SER A 401 24.02 54.33 -18.76
N PRO A 402 23.60 55.58 -19.03
CA PRO A 402 24.11 56.33 -20.16
C PRO A 402 25.64 56.47 -20.11
N GLY A 403 26.31 56.27 -21.24
CA GLY A 403 27.76 56.34 -21.34
C GLY A 403 28.49 55.01 -21.19
N TYR A 404 27.79 53.93 -20.85
CA TYR A 404 28.37 52.60 -20.66
C TYR A 404 27.68 51.51 -21.48
N THR A 405 28.43 50.47 -21.83
CA THR A 405 28.00 49.26 -22.54
C THR A 405 28.88 48.07 -22.12
N GLY A 406 28.67 46.91 -22.71
CA GLY A 406 29.33 45.65 -22.33
C GLY A 406 28.40 44.71 -21.57
N LYS A 407 28.93 43.55 -21.16
CA LYS A 407 28.10 42.51 -20.50
C LYS A 407 27.72 42.90 -19.08
N PHE A 408 28.62 43.63 -18.41
CA PHE A 408 28.52 44.09 -17.03
C PHE A 408 28.58 45.61 -16.93
N CYS A 409 28.39 46.34 -18.03
CA CYS A 409 28.54 47.80 -18.12
C CYS A 409 29.95 48.30 -17.80
N GLU A 410 30.95 47.47 -18.09
CA GLU A 410 32.36 47.71 -17.83
C GLU A 410 33.03 48.62 -18.87
N THR A 411 32.41 48.82 -20.04
CA THR A 411 33.02 49.52 -21.18
C THR A 411 32.32 50.86 -21.38
N GLU A 412 33.07 51.95 -21.55
CA GLU A 412 32.50 53.23 -21.96
C GLU A 412 32.05 53.21 -23.42
N CYS A 413 31.15 54.11 -23.80
CA CYS A 413 30.69 54.20 -25.19
C CYS A 413 31.85 54.42 -26.16
N ALA A 414 31.88 53.60 -27.21
CA ALA A 414 32.76 53.82 -28.34
C ALA A 414 32.46 55.17 -29.00
N PHE A 415 33.49 55.77 -29.60
CA PHE A 415 33.35 57.03 -30.31
C PHE A 415 32.23 56.99 -31.36
N GLY A 416 31.44 58.05 -31.42
CA GLY A 416 30.26 58.14 -32.27
C GLY A 416 28.96 57.59 -31.64
N TYR A 417 29.00 57.05 -30.42
CA TYR A 417 27.82 56.55 -29.72
C TYR A 417 27.67 57.15 -28.31
N TYR A 418 26.43 57.28 -27.84
CA TYR A 418 26.11 57.79 -26.50
C TYR A 418 24.79 57.21 -25.96
N GLY A 419 24.42 57.59 -24.74
CA GLY A 419 23.13 57.22 -24.14
C GLY A 419 23.13 55.81 -23.52
N ASN A 420 21.96 55.32 -23.13
CA ASN A 420 21.80 54.03 -22.46
C ASN A 420 22.29 52.86 -23.34
N ASN A 421 23.16 52.00 -22.81
CA ASN A 421 23.86 50.95 -23.56
C ASN A 421 24.60 51.42 -24.83
N CYS A 422 24.86 52.73 -24.98
CA CYS A 422 25.50 53.31 -26.17
C CYS A 422 24.75 53.03 -27.48
N LYS A 423 23.40 53.03 -27.43
CA LYS A 423 22.55 52.75 -28.61
C LYS A 423 22.29 53.98 -29.48
N GLU A 424 22.58 55.18 -29.00
CA GLU A 424 22.33 56.41 -29.72
C GLU A 424 23.60 56.83 -30.49
N VAL A 425 23.42 57.39 -31.69
CA VAL A 425 24.53 57.80 -32.57
C VAL A 425 24.72 59.32 -32.48
N CYS A 426 25.96 59.78 -32.34
CA CYS A 426 26.30 61.19 -32.28
C CYS A 426 25.87 61.93 -33.57
N THR A 427 25.20 63.08 -33.44
CA THR A 427 24.74 63.90 -34.58
C THR A 427 25.60 65.16 -34.81
N CYS A 428 26.86 65.16 -34.38
CA CYS A 428 27.78 66.27 -34.58
C CYS A 428 28.26 66.34 -36.05
N ASP A 429 28.72 67.51 -36.52
CA ASP A 429 29.04 67.78 -37.93
C ASP A 429 30.01 66.78 -38.62
N ASN A 430 30.80 66.02 -37.85
CA ASN A 430 31.71 64.97 -38.34
C ASN A 430 31.39 63.55 -37.82
N GLY A 431 30.29 63.34 -37.08
CA GLY A 431 29.84 62.03 -36.59
C GLY A 431 30.73 61.33 -35.54
N CYS A 432 31.90 61.87 -35.20
CA CYS A 432 32.95 61.10 -34.54
C CYS A 432 33.18 61.37 -33.04
N PHE A 433 32.63 62.44 -32.45
CA PHE A 433 32.83 62.69 -31.01
C PHE A 433 31.68 63.47 -30.38
N CYS A 434 30.97 62.85 -29.44
CA CYS A 434 30.01 63.49 -28.56
C CYS A 434 30.14 62.92 -27.14
N HIS A 435 29.69 63.67 -26.13
CA HIS A 435 29.79 63.25 -24.73
C HIS A 435 29.04 61.93 -24.50
N PRO A 436 29.67 60.87 -23.94
CA PRO A 436 29.11 59.51 -23.92
C PRO A 436 27.79 59.39 -23.14
N VAL A 437 27.58 60.25 -22.13
CA VAL A 437 26.33 60.29 -21.35
C VAL A 437 25.22 61.12 -22.03
N THR A 438 25.55 62.27 -22.63
CA THR A 438 24.57 63.32 -22.97
C THR A 438 24.43 63.60 -24.46
N GLY A 439 25.37 63.12 -25.29
CA GLY A 439 25.37 63.38 -26.72
C GLY A 439 25.83 64.79 -27.11
N SER A 440 26.31 65.60 -26.16
CA SER A 440 26.75 66.98 -26.43
C SER A 440 28.03 67.03 -27.26
N CYS A 441 28.04 67.89 -28.28
CA CYS A 441 29.18 68.10 -29.18
C CYS A 441 30.19 69.15 -28.67
N ASN A 442 30.02 69.69 -27.46
CA ASN A 442 30.83 70.80 -26.96
C ASN A 442 32.13 70.28 -26.32
N LEU A 443 33.24 70.33 -27.06
CA LEU A 443 34.57 69.91 -26.60
C LEU A 443 35.22 70.98 -25.71
N SER A 444 35.01 70.89 -24.39
CA SER A 444 35.74 71.71 -23.42
C SER A 444 36.87 70.92 -22.75
N THR A 445 38.08 71.06 -23.32
CA THR A 445 39.41 70.95 -22.69
C THR A 445 39.80 69.64 -21.97
N LEU A 446 40.41 68.70 -22.69
CA LEU A 446 41.52 67.87 -22.16
C LEU A 446 42.42 67.36 -23.31
N SER A 447 43.74 67.52 -23.17
CA SER A 447 44.72 67.27 -24.24
C SER A 447 44.91 65.80 -24.63
N SER A 448 44.36 64.85 -23.85
CA SER A 448 44.35 63.42 -24.16
C SER A 448 43.41 63.06 -25.32
N ASP A 449 42.34 63.83 -25.49
CA ASP A 449 41.24 63.48 -26.41
C ASP A 449 41.60 63.85 -27.87
N LEU A 450 42.53 64.77 -28.05
CA LEU A 450 42.98 65.25 -29.37
C LEU A 450 43.81 64.19 -30.14
N GLN A 451 44.56 63.34 -29.42
CA GLN A 451 45.29 62.23 -30.04
C GLN A 451 44.36 61.08 -30.44
N GLN A 452 43.30 60.81 -29.68
CA GLN A 452 42.33 59.75 -29.98
C GLN A 452 41.28 60.16 -31.02
N ALA A 453 40.94 61.45 -31.11
CA ALA A 453 40.12 61.99 -32.20
C ALA A 453 40.79 61.80 -33.57
N SER A 454 42.13 61.91 -33.64
CA SER A 454 42.88 61.78 -34.90
C SER A 454 42.79 60.39 -35.55
N SER A 455 42.68 59.31 -34.77
CA SER A 455 42.49 57.95 -35.30
C SER A 455 41.09 57.71 -35.88
N CYS A 456 40.06 58.38 -35.33
CA CYS A 456 38.69 58.27 -35.83
C CYS A 456 38.52 59.00 -37.17
N PHE A 457 39.19 60.15 -37.34
CA PHE A 457 39.28 60.83 -38.64
C PHE A 457 39.90 59.93 -39.73
N VAL A 458 40.95 59.16 -39.39
CA VAL A 458 41.61 58.24 -40.33
C VAL A 458 40.71 57.05 -40.72
N GLU A 459 39.96 56.47 -39.78
CA GLU A 459 39.04 55.35 -40.09
C GLU A 459 37.81 55.78 -40.90
N ALA A 460 37.26 56.97 -40.65
CA ALA A 460 36.13 57.51 -41.40
C ALA A 460 36.51 57.74 -42.88
N GLU A 461 37.74 58.20 -43.13
CA GLU A 461 38.26 58.47 -44.47
C GLU A 461 38.62 57.16 -45.22
N ILE A 462 39.11 56.13 -44.52
CA ILE A 462 39.37 54.80 -45.09
C ILE A 462 38.09 54.07 -45.51
N LYS A 463 36.98 54.22 -44.76
CA LYS A 463 35.67 53.64 -45.12
C LYS A 463 35.08 54.26 -46.40
N SER A 464 35.32 55.54 -46.67
CA SER A 464 34.86 56.18 -47.92
C SER A 464 35.58 55.68 -49.18
N HIS A 465 36.72 54.98 -49.04
CA HIS A 465 37.54 54.50 -50.16
C HIS A 465 37.48 52.98 -50.43
N HIS A 466 36.56 52.22 -49.81
CA HIS A 466 36.17 50.86 -50.21
C HIS A 466 37.34 49.86 -50.48
N LEU A 467 38.34 49.79 -49.59
CA LEU A 467 39.52 48.92 -49.78
C LEU A 467 39.63 47.69 -48.85
N ILE A 468 38.52 47.19 -48.26
CA ILE A 468 38.52 45.92 -47.51
C ILE A 468 37.33 45.00 -47.90
N TYR A 469 37.69 43.72 -48.02
CA TYR A 469 37.00 42.49 -48.48
C TYR A 469 35.50 42.34 -48.15
N SER A 470 34.72 41.84 -49.12
CA SER A 470 33.26 41.67 -49.03
C SER A 470 32.79 40.32 -48.46
N GLN A 471 31.58 40.35 -47.91
CA GLN A 471 30.80 39.31 -47.21
C GLN A 471 30.34 38.11 -48.09
N SER A 472 31.11 37.75 -49.13
CA SER A 472 30.77 36.70 -50.12
C SER A 472 31.34 35.31 -49.77
N ASP A 473 32.46 35.26 -49.05
CA ASP A 473 33.17 33.99 -48.83
C ASP A 473 32.70 33.19 -47.59
N GLN A 474 32.09 33.87 -46.63
CA GLN A 474 31.53 33.22 -45.44
C GLN A 474 30.30 32.36 -45.78
N TYR A 475 29.54 32.74 -46.81
CA TYR A 475 28.41 31.96 -47.31
C TYR A 475 28.85 30.68 -48.04
N GLY A 476 30.00 30.70 -48.74
CA GLY A 476 30.53 29.51 -49.44
C GLY A 476 30.98 28.39 -48.51
N ILE A 477 31.54 28.74 -47.34
CA ILE A 477 31.98 27.77 -46.32
C ILE A 477 30.78 27.18 -45.57
N CYS A 478 29.75 27.98 -45.29
CA CYS A 478 28.51 27.49 -44.68
C CYS A 478 27.70 26.58 -45.61
N VAL A 479 27.60 26.90 -46.92
CA VAL A 479 26.83 26.06 -47.86
C VAL A 479 27.53 24.72 -48.14
N SER A 480 28.86 24.71 -48.26
CA SER A 480 29.62 23.46 -48.46
C SER A 480 29.62 22.55 -47.22
N SER A 481 29.65 23.12 -46.01
CA SER A 481 29.56 22.35 -44.76
C SER A 481 28.16 21.77 -44.52
N VAL A 482 27.09 22.49 -44.85
CA VAL A 482 25.71 21.97 -44.74
C VAL A 482 25.44 20.84 -45.74
N ILE A 483 25.92 20.96 -46.98
CA ILE A 483 25.76 19.91 -48.00
C ILE A 483 26.53 18.64 -47.60
N SER A 484 27.77 18.78 -47.12
CA SER A 484 28.57 17.63 -46.67
C SER A 484 27.97 16.92 -45.44
N MET A 485 27.48 17.66 -44.45
CA MET A 485 26.79 17.07 -43.29
C MET A 485 25.48 16.35 -43.68
N SER A 486 24.74 16.89 -44.64
CA SER A 486 23.51 16.26 -45.14
C SER A 486 23.78 14.93 -45.87
N VAL A 487 24.88 14.86 -46.64
CA VAL A 487 25.30 13.62 -47.33
C VAL A 487 25.76 12.55 -46.33
N ILE A 488 26.51 12.93 -45.29
CA ILE A 488 26.94 12.00 -44.23
C ILE A 488 25.73 11.43 -43.48
N ALA A 489 24.74 12.26 -43.15
CA ALA A 489 23.50 11.82 -42.51
C ALA A 489 22.71 10.83 -43.39
N ALA A 490 22.58 11.11 -44.69
CA ALA A 490 21.90 10.21 -45.62
C ALA A 490 22.60 8.84 -45.74
N LEU A 491 23.94 8.82 -45.83
CA LEU A 491 24.73 7.59 -45.85
C LEU A 491 24.59 6.79 -44.55
N SER A 492 24.56 7.46 -43.40
CA SER A 492 24.33 6.83 -42.09
C SER A 492 22.95 6.19 -41.97
N ILE A 493 21.91 6.85 -42.50
CA ILE A 493 20.54 6.28 -42.54
C ILE A 493 20.51 5.05 -43.44
N ILE A 494 21.13 5.09 -44.62
CA ILE A 494 21.20 3.92 -45.54
C ILE A 494 21.94 2.76 -44.89
N LEU A 495 23.05 3.01 -44.18
CA LEU A 495 23.80 1.99 -43.46
C LEU A 495 22.97 1.36 -42.33
N ASN A 496 22.27 2.18 -41.54
CA ASN A 496 21.39 1.71 -40.47
C ASN A 496 20.22 0.88 -41.00
N ILE A 497 19.58 1.30 -42.11
CA ILE A 497 18.52 0.53 -42.77
C ILE A 497 19.08 -0.80 -43.29
N SER A 498 20.29 -0.80 -43.87
CA SER A 498 20.95 -2.01 -44.36
C SER A 498 21.27 -2.99 -43.23
N LEU A 499 21.76 -2.49 -42.08
CA LEU A 499 22.01 -3.28 -40.87
C LEU A 499 20.71 -3.86 -40.27
N ILE A 500 19.63 -3.07 -40.25
CA ILE A 500 18.30 -3.54 -39.82
C ILE A 500 17.78 -4.63 -40.77
N CYS A 501 17.91 -4.45 -42.08
CA CYS A 501 17.56 -5.48 -43.06
C CYS A 501 18.38 -6.76 -42.88
N LEU A 502 19.69 -6.65 -42.65
CA LEU A 502 20.56 -7.80 -42.34
C LEU A 502 20.14 -8.49 -41.03
N HIS A 503 19.74 -7.73 -40.01
CA HIS A 503 19.21 -8.27 -38.76
C HIS A 503 17.88 -9.02 -38.96
N PHE A 504 16.98 -8.51 -39.80
CA PHE A 504 15.74 -9.22 -40.14
C PHE A 504 16.00 -10.48 -40.98
N ILE A 505 16.98 -10.45 -41.88
CA ILE A 505 17.40 -11.62 -42.66
C ILE A 505 18.05 -12.68 -41.74
N SER A 506 18.91 -12.26 -40.80
CA SER A 506 19.52 -13.18 -39.83
C SER A 506 18.47 -13.79 -38.89
N LYS A 507 17.50 -13.00 -38.43
CA LYS A 507 16.37 -13.49 -37.62
C LYS A 507 15.48 -14.46 -38.38
N LYS A 508 15.26 -14.25 -39.68
CA LYS A 508 14.59 -15.22 -40.56
C LYS A 508 15.39 -16.51 -40.72
N ARG A 509 16.71 -16.44 -40.91
CA ARG A 509 17.60 -17.63 -40.97
C ARG A 509 17.57 -18.41 -39.66
N HIS A 510 17.71 -17.74 -38.52
CA HIS A 510 17.65 -18.38 -37.21
C HIS A 510 16.31 -19.09 -36.98
N LYS A 511 15.18 -18.46 -37.36
CA LYS A 511 13.84 -19.08 -37.27
C LYS A 511 13.68 -20.30 -38.19
N ALA A 512 14.35 -20.32 -39.34
CA ALA A 512 14.39 -21.48 -40.23
C ALA A 512 15.24 -22.63 -39.67
N GLU A 513 16.41 -22.32 -39.09
CA GLU A 513 17.29 -23.28 -38.43
C GLU A 513 16.65 -23.89 -37.17
N THR A 514 15.93 -23.08 -36.37
CA THR A 514 15.19 -23.60 -35.20
C THR A 514 14.04 -24.53 -35.63
N LYS A 515 13.33 -24.20 -36.71
CA LYS A 515 12.31 -25.11 -37.29
C LYS A 515 12.92 -26.42 -37.77
N GLN A 516 14.10 -26.39 -38.38
CA GLN A 516 14.80 -27.59 -38.84
C GLN A 516 15.33 -28.44 -37.67
N ALA A 517 15.80 -27.80 -36.59
CA ALA A 517 16.20 -28.47 -35.35
C ALA A 517 15.01 -29.16 -34.66
N VAL A 518 13.88 -28.47 -34.52
CA VAL A 518 12.63 -29.05 -33.96
C VAL A 518 12.15 -30.24 -34.80
N LYS A 519 12.21 -30.14 -36.14
CA LYS A 519 11.85 -31.26 -37.03
C LYS A 519 12.78 -32.46 -36.86
N LYS A 520 14.07 -32.23 -36.56
CA LYS A 520 15.07 -33.27 -36.26
C LYS A 520 14.82 -33.93 -34.90
N THR A 521 14.41 -33.16 -33.90
CA THR A 521 14.04 -33.65 -32.56
C THR A 521 12.75 -34.46 -32.59
N ILE A 522 11.71 -33.99 -33.30
CA ILE A 522 10.47 -34.74 -33.51
C ILE A 522 10.75 -36.06 -34.23
N LYS A 523 11.63 -36.07 -35.25
CA LYS A 523 12.04 -37.30 -35.93
C LYS A 523 12.80 -38.27 -35.02
N LYS A 524 13.59 -37.77 -34.04
CA LYS A 524 14.20 -38.59 -32.99
C LYS A 524 13.16 -39.17 -32.02
N ILE A 525 12.14 -38.40 -31.65
CA ILE A 525 11.06 -38.85 -30.76
C ILE A 525 10.20 -39.92 -31.46
N ILE A 526 9.89 -39.74 -32.75
CA ILE A 526 9.17 -40.73 -33.55
C ILE A 526 9.99 -42.03 -33.67
N ASN A 527 11.31 -41.93 -33.91
CA ASN A 527 12.18 -43.10 -33.95
C ASN A 527 12.40 -43.76 -32.58
N ALA A 528 12.25 -43.02 -31.48
CA ALA A 528 12.30 -43.57 -30.12
C ALA A 528 10.96 -44.26 -29.74
N LYS A 529 9.83 -43.78 -30.28
CA LYS A 529 8.52 -44.45 -30.14
C LYS A 529 8.37 -45.69 -31.02
N SER A 530 9.25 -45.93 -32.00
CA SER A 530 9.26 -47.18 -32.78
C SER A 530 10.04 -48.33 -32.13
N THR A 531 10.62 -48.13 -30.95
CA THR A 531 11.37 -49.16 -30.20
C THR A 531 10.62 -49.74 -29.00
N ASP A 532 9.46 -49.20 -28.63
CA ASP A 532 8.61 -49.75 -27.58
C ASP A 532 7.24 -50.05 -28.16
N ASN A 533 6.98 -51.33 -28.46
CA ASN A 533 5.67 -51.81 -28.90
C ASN A 533 5.36 -53.11 -28.15
N GLU A 534 4.48 -53.01 -27.15
CA GLU A 534 3.61 -54.03 -26.53
C GLU A 534 2.87 -53.25 -25.40
N THR A 535 1.55 -53.05 -25.35
CA THR A 535 0.38 -53.86 -25.72
C THR A 535 -0.89 -52.98 -25.73
N ASP A 536 -1.87 -53.45 -26.50
CA ASP A 536 -3.34 -53.28 -26.42
C ASP A 536 -4.07 -51.96 -26.72
N SER A 537 -4.72 -52.00 -27.90
CA SER A 537 -6.11 -51.65 -28.24
C SER A 537 -6.90 -50.72 -27.32
N GLU A 538 -7.33 -49.57 -27.86
CA GLU A 538 -8.75 -49.29 -28.20
C GLU A 538 -8.95 -47.83 -28.68
N LEU A 539 -9.77 -47.71 -29.72
CA LEU A 539 -10.65 -46.58 -30.06
C LEU A 539 -10.06 -45.30 -30.70
N GLU A 540 -10.23 -45.24 -32.03
CA GLU A 540 -10.50 -44.03 -32.80
C GLU A 540 -11.87 -43.46 -32.39
N GLU A 541 -11.94 -42.20 -31.93
CA GLU A 541 -12.91 -41.18 -32.39
C GLU A 541 -12.71 -39.85 -31.65
N GLU A 542 -12.95 -38.76 -32.39
CA GLU A 542 -13.21 -37.38 -31.93
C GLU A 542 -12.05 -36.55 -31.36
N ALA A 543 -11.53 -35.61 -32.18
CA ALA A 543 -11.94 -34.20 -32.09
C ALA A 543 -11.13 -33.34 -33.07
N ASP A 544 -11.63 -33.23 -34.30
CA ASP A 544 -11.47 -32.05 -35.14
C ASP A 544 -12.37 -30.95 -34.55
N GLU A 545 -11.85 -30.11 -33.65
CA GLU A 545 -12.31 -28.73 -33.41
C GLU A 545 -11.50 -28.10 -32.26
N GLU A 546 -10.53 -27.24 -32.60
CA GLU A 546 -10.17 -26.01 -31.89
C GLU A 546 -8.74 -25.56 -32.27
N THR A 547 -8.60 -24.87 -33.40
CA THR A 547 -7.66 -23.74 -33.51
C THR A 547 -8.03 -22.85 -34.70
N MET A 548 -9.28 -22.41 -34.74
CA MET A 548 -9.71 -21.24 -35.49
C MET A 548 -10.45 -20.26 -34.59
N LEU A 549 -9.85 -19.87 -33.47
CA LEU A 549 -10.15 -18.58 -32.85
C LEU A 549 -8.84 -17.91 -32.43
N PHE A 550 -8.64 -16.74 -33.03
CA PHE A 550 -7.78 -15.60 -32.67
C PHE A 550 -7.00 -15.04 -33.88
N SER A 551 -7.77 -14.69 -34.92
CA SER A 551 -7.45 -13.59 -35.83
C SER A 551 -8.64 -12.63 -35.83
N LYS A 552 -8.35 -11.34 -35.67
CA LYS A 552 -9.22 -10.14 -35.61
C LYS A 552 -9.68 -9.81 -34.17
N ASN A 553 -9.31 -8.68 -33.54
CA ASN A 553 -9.20 -7.33 -34.08
C ASN A 553 -8.09 -6.50 -33.41
N LYS A 554 -7.19 -5.96 -34.24
CA LYS A 554 -6.48 -4.70 -34.01
C LYS A 554 -6.93 -3.75 -35.13
N LYS A 555 -7.54 -2.60 -34.77
CA LYS A 555 -7.41 -1.24 -35.36
C LYS A 555 -8.68 -0.39 -35.10
N PRO A 556 -8.58 0.95 -34.92
CA PRO A 556 -7.89 1.82 -35.90
C PRO A 556 -6.98 2.95 -35.37
N LYS A 557 -6.18 3.40 -36.34
CA LYS A 557 -5.40 4.63 -36.51
C LYS A 557 -5.67 5.78 -35.52
N ARG A 558 -4.59 6.32 -34.97
CA ARG A 558 -4.01 7.57 -35.51
C ARG A 558 -2.50 7.42 -35.64
#